data_AF-A0A2X3EKN4-F1
#
_entry.id   AF-A0A2X3EKN4-F1
#
_cell.length_a   1.000
_cell.length_b   1.000
_cell.length_c   1.000
_cell.angle_alpha   90.00
_cell.angle_beta   90.00
_cell.angle_gamma   90.00
#
_symmetry.space_group_name_H-M   'P 1'
#
loop_
_entity.id
_entity.type
_entity.pdbx_description
1 polymer ?
#
loop_
_entity_poly.entity_id
_entity_poly.type
_entity_poly.pdbx_seq_one_letter_code
_entity_poly.pdbx_strand_id
1 'polypeptide(L)' 'MQLDAWDADTSVPAILNGEHSVLYRKHYDRQSDAWVMRLA' A
#
# COMPACT_ATOMS: atom_id res chain seq x y z
N MET A 1 9.58 -0.93 20.02
CA MET A 1 10.02 -1.66 18.82
C MET A 1 8.75 -2.20 18.18
N GLN A 2 8.35 -1.63 17.05
CA GLN A 2 7.15 -2.02 16.31
C GLN A 2 7.47 -3.33 15.57
N LEU A 3 6.65 -4.37 15.75
CA LEU A 3 6.84 -5.73 15.21
C LEU A 3 6.13 -5.94 13.88
N ASP A 4 5.70 -4.86 13.27
CA ASP A 4 4.95 -4.85 12.05
C ASP A 4 5.99 -4.98 10.94
N ALA A 5 6.13 -6.18 10.36
CA ALA A 5 6.94 -6.44 9.16
C ALA A 5 6.38 -5.73 7.91
N TRP A 6 5.68 -4.62 8.13
CA TRP A 6 4.92 -3.85 7.17
C TRP A 6 5.33 -2.41 7.42
N ASP A 7 6.36 -1.94 6.73
CA ASP A 7 6.89 -0.59 6.76
C ASP A 7 6.38 0.23 5.55
N ALA A 8 6.85 1.46 5.39
CA ALA A 8 6.48 2.31 4.24
C ALA A 8 7.07 1.81 2.91
N ASP A 9 8.10 0.96 2.98
CA ASP A 9 8.78 0.38 1.82
C ASP A 9 8.10 -0.90 1.33
N THR A 10 7.09 -1.37 2.06
CA THR A 10 6.31 -2.55 1.66
C THR A 10 5.49 -2.23 0.41
N SER A 11 5.87 -2.89 -0.69
CA SER A 11 5.21 -2.80 -1.97
C SER A 11 4.24 -3.97 -2.21
N VAL A 12 3.14 -3.69 -2.89
CA VAL A 12 2.13 -4.67 -3.29
C VAL A 12 2.00 -4.65 -4.82
N PRO A 13 2.17 -5.79 -5.51
CA PRO A 13 1.89 -5.86 -6.94
C PRO A 13 0.39 -5.71 -7.19
N ALA A 14 0.03 -4.95 -8.22
CA ALA A 14 -1.35 -4.68 -8.59
C ALA A 14 -1.52 -4.73 -10.11
N ILE A 15 -2.77 -4.90 -10.55
CA ILE A 15 -3.17 -4.67 -11.94
C ILE A 15 -4.09 -3.47 -11.94
N LEU A 16 -3.69 -2.40 -12.61
CA LEU A 16 -4.47 -1.17 -12.77
C LEU A 16 -4.77 -0.97 -14.25
N ASN A 17 -6.05 -0.83 -14.61
CA ASN A 17 -6.47 -0.67 -16.00
C ASN A 17 -5.93 -1.75 -16.97
N GLY A 18 -5.66 -2.96 -16.45
CA GLY A 18 -5.09 -4.06 -17.24
C GLY A 18 -3.56 -4.10 -17.30
N GLU A 19 -2.86 -3.14 -16.69
CA GLU A 19 -1.40 -3.08 -16.67
C GLU A 19 -0.83 -3.45 -15.29
N HIS A 20 0.32 -4.12 -15.28
CA HIS A 20 1.05 -4.41 -14.05
C HIS A 20 1.61 -3.13 -13.42
N SER A 21 1.31 -2.94 -12.13
CA SER A 21 1.73 -1.80 -11.34
C SER A 21 2.27 -2.24 -9.99
N VAL A 22 3.06 -1.37 -9.35
CA VAL A 22 3.53 -1.56 -7.98
C VAL A 22 2.97 -0.43 -7.13
N LEU A 23 2.30 -0.82 -6.05
CA LEU A 23 1.70 0.10 -5.09
C LEU A 23 2.50 0.10 -3.81
N TYR A 24 2.74 1.30 -3.28
CA TYR A 24 3.41 1.50 -2.00
C TYR A 24 2.41 1.95 -0.96
N ARG A 25 2.55 1.48 0.27
CA ARG A 25 1.67 1.89 1.34
C ARG A 25 1.94 3.34 1.73
N LYS A 26 0.90 4.16 1.82
CA LYS A 26 1.01 5.56 2.23
C LYS A 26 0.63 5.73 3.70
N HIS A 27 -0.61 5.43 4.05
CA HIS A 27 -1.12 5.46 5.42
C HIS A 27 -2.41 4.65 5.52
N TYR A 28 -2.78 4.28 6.74
CA TYR A 28 -4.08 3.67 7.01
C TYR A 28 -5.09 4.76 7.31
N ASP A 29 -6.19 4.76 6.56
CA ASP A 29 -7.33 5.62 6.80
C ASP A 29 -8.34 4.89 7.69
N ARG A 30 -8.45 5.35 8.94
CA ARG A 30 -9.39 4.80 9.92
C ARG A 30 -10.85 5.09 9.60
N GLN A 31 -11.13 6.13 8.80
CA GLN A 31 -12.50 6.50 8.49
C GLN A 31 -13.12 5.51 7.49
N SER A 32 -12.33 5.05 6.53
CA SER A 32 -12.73 4.08 5.52
C SER A 32 -12.34 2.63 5.86
N ASP A 33 -11.66 2.42 7.00
CA ASP A 33 -11.08 1.13 7.41
C ASP A 33 -10.22 0.51 6.28
N ALA A 34 -9.40 1.34 5.64
CA ALA A 34 -8.67 0.96 4.43
C ALA A 34 -7.24 1.51 4.40
N TRP A 35 -6.33 0.78 3.75
CA TRP A 35 -5.00 1.27 3.44
C TRP A 35 -5.03 2.14 2.18
N VAL A 36 -4.57 3.39 2.31
CA VAL A 36 -4.31 4.27 1.19
C VAL A 36 -2.95 3.92 0.61
N MET A 37 -2.93 3.62 -0.69
CA MET A 37 -1.74 3.26 -1.44
C MET A 37 -1.32 4.39 -2.38
N ARG A 38 -0.03 4.44 -2.73
CA ARG A 38 0.58 5.37 -3.70
C ARG A 38 1.11 4.57 -4.88
N LEU A 39 0.81 5.02 -6.10
CA LEU A 39 1.46 4.50 -7.30
C LEU A 39 2.91 5.01 -7.40
N ALA A 40 3.83 4.17 -7.89
CA ALA A 40 5.24 4.50 -8.09
C ALA A 40 5.40 5.84 -8.82
#